data_AF-A0AAD5FGD2-F1
#
_entry.id   AF-A0AAD5FGD2-F1
#
_cell.length_a   1.000
_cell.length_b   1.000
_cell.length_c   1.000
_cell.angle_alpha   90.00
_cell.angle_beta   90.00
_cell.angle_gamma   90.00
#
_symmetry.space_group_name_H-M   'P 1'
#
loop_
_entity.id
_entity.type
_entity.pdbx_description
1 polymer ?
#
loop_
_entity_poly.entity_id
_entity_poly.type
_entity_poly.pdbx_seq_one_letter_code
_entity_poly.pdbx_strand_id
1 'polypeptide(L)'
;SLDPPKNVSISLSGEIVEGSSVTLTCSSDANPPVETYTWFNRTTSVGKGKTFTISKVRSEDSGEYKCMCSNEVGHQNSTSVTLNVLYPPKNISVFISSSGEIVEGSSVTLTCISDSNPPVETYTW
;
A
#
# COMPACT_ATOMS: atom_id res chain seq x y z
N SER A 1 -8.17 -6.36 36.92
CA SER A 1 -6.73 -6.16 36.73
C SER A 1 -6.55 -5.04 35.75
N LEU A 2 -5.57 -4.16 35.94
CA LEU A 2 -5.15 -3.21 34.90
C LEU A 2 -4.18 -3.96 33.99
N ASP A 3 -4.46 -3.96 32.69
CA ASP A 3 -3.78 -4.75 31.68
C ASP A 3 -3.42 -3.86 30.48
N PRO A 4 -2.21 -4.00 29.90
CA PRO A 4 -1.85 -3.31 28.67
C PRO A 4 -2.70 -3.83 27.49
N PRO A 5 -2.73 -3.12 26.35
CA PRO A 5 -3.47 -3.57 25.17
C PRO A 5 -2.99 -4.95 24.69
N LYS A 6 -3.91 -5.86 24.38
CA LYS A 6 -3.65 -7.20 23.84
C LYS A 6 -4.57 -7.50 22.65
N ASN A 7 -4.29 -8.58 21.93
CA ASN A 7 -5.05 -8.99 20.74
C ASN A 7 -5.16 -7.86 19.68
N VAL A 8 -4.10 -7.07 19.54
CA VAL A 8 -4.10 -5.92 18.64
C VAL A 8 -4.15 -6.40 17.19
N SER A 9 -5.20 -5.99 16.47
CA SER A 9 -5.47 -6.41 15.10
C SER A 9 -5.89 -5.23 14.23
N ILE A 10 -5.68 -5.37 12.92
CA ILE A 10 -6.08 -4.40 11.91
C ILE A 10 -7.15 -5.02 11.02
N SER A 11 -8.25 -4.31 10.80
CA SER A 11 -9.22 -4.63 9.74
C SER A 11 -9.21 -3.53 8.67
N LEU A 12 -9.44 -3.94 7.43
CA LEU A 12 -9.51 -3.08 6.25
C LEU A 12 -10.96 -2.98 5.75
N SER A 13 -11.33 -1.81 5.24
CA SER A 13 -12.61 -1.59 4.56
C SER A 13 -12.40 -0.65 3.37
N GLY A 14 -13.07 -0.94 2.24
CA GLY A 14 -12.89 -0.23 0.97
C GLY A 14 -12.07 -1.03 -0.04
N GLU A 15 -11.89 -0.45 -1.23
CA GLU A 15 -11.10 -1.04 -2.31
C GLU A 15 -9.64 -0.61 -2.23
N ILE A 16 -8.71 -1.52 -2.53
CA ILE A 16 -7.27 -1.24 -2.53
C ILE A 16 -6.82 -0.98 -3.98
N VAL A 17 -7.40 0.05 -4.59
CA VAL A 17 -7.22 0.41 -6.00
C VAL A 17 -6.85 1.89 -6.09
N GLU A 18 -5.93 2.27 -6.98
CA GLU A 18 -5.55 3.67 -7.15
C GLU A 18 -6.76 4.57 -7.45
N GLY A 19 -6.86 5.68 -6.72
CA GLY A 19 -7.98 6.62 -6.79
C GLY A 19 -9.15 6.31 -5.86
N SER A 20 -9.24 5.11 -5.29
CA SER A 20 -10.27 4.74 -4.31
C SER A 20 -9.99 5.34 -2.91
N SER A 21 -10.87 5.01 -1.96
CA SER A 21 -10.62 5.21 -0.53
C SER A 21 -10.58 3.89 0.23
N VAL A 22 -9.61 3.76 1.13
CA VAL A 22 -9.48 2.63 2.05
C VAL A 22 -9.36 3.15 3.49
N THR A 23 -9.99 2.44 4.43
CA THR A 23 -9.90 2.72 5.87
C THR A 23 -9.38 1.51 6.62
N LEU A 24 -8.30 1.71 7.36
CA LEU A 24 -7.72 0.76 8.30
C LEU A 24 -8.28 1.07 9.70
N THR A 25 -8.71 0.03 10.42
CA THR A 25 -9.22 0.15 11.80
C THR A 25 -8.40 -0.73 12.73
N CYS A 26 -7.93 -0.15 13.84
CA CYS A 26 -7.18 -0.86 14.86
C CYS A 26 -8.10 -1.26 16.02
N SER A 27 -8.04 -2.52 16.42
CA SER A 27 -8.84 -3.08 17.51
C SER A 27 -7.94 -3.81 18.51
N SER A 28 -8.27 -3.72 19.80
CA SER A 28 -7.53 -4.36 20.88
C SER A 28 -8.40 -4.52 22.13
N ASP A 29 -8.03 -5.48 22.97
CA ASP A 29 -8.58 -5.61 24.32
C ASP A 29 -7.65 -4.87 25.28
N ALA A 30 -8.17 -3.90 26.04
CA ALA A 30 -7.36 -3.12 26.98
C ALA A 30 -8.19 -2.73 28.22
N ASN A 31 -7.55 -2.69 29.38
CA ASN A 31 -8.14 -2.16 30.60
C ASN A 31 -7.11 -1.38 31.42
N PRO A 32 -7.11 -0.04 31.46
CA PRO A 32 -8.15 0.84 30.93
C PRO A 32 -8.19 0.90 29.40
N PRO A 33 -9.23 1.50 28.81
CA PRO A 33 -9.33 1.70 27.37
C PRO A 33 -8.09 2.37 26.77
N VAL A 34 -7.82 2.08 25.50
CA VAL A 34 -6.69 2.68 24.77
C VAL A 34 -6.86 4.19 24.68
N GLU A 35 -5.81 4.92 25.02
CA GLU A 35 -5.77 6.38 24.98
C GLU A 35 -5.17 6.88 23.66
N THR A 36 -4.17 6.16 23.13
CA THR A 36 -3.46 6.56 21.92
C THR A 36 -3.34 5.41 20.93
N TYR A 37 -3.58 5.75 19.66
CA TYR A 37 -3.37 4.88 18.51
C TYR A 37 -2.38 5.57 17.58
N THR A 38 -1.34 4.85 17.14
CA THR A 38 -0.37 5.34 16.16
C THR A 38 -0.27 4.35 15.02
N TRP A 39 -0.37 4.85 13.79
CA TRP A 39 -0.23 4.06 12.56
C TRP A 39 1.16 4.21 11.99
N PHE A 40 1.71 3.10 11.53
CA PHE A 40 3.01 3.03 10.88
C PHE A 40 2.87 2.38 9.52
N ASN A 41 3.52 2.95 8.50
CA ASN A 41 3.86 2.25 7.26
C ASN A 41 5.35 1.90 7.34
N ARG A 42 5.66 0.59 7.40
CA ARG A 42 6.97 0.04 7.75
C ARG A 42 7.43 0.57 9.12
N THR A 43 8.32 1.56 9.12
CA THR A 43 8.89 2.19 10.33
C THR A 43 8.46 3.64 10.51
N THR A 44 7.80 4.24 9.52
CA THR A 44 7.42 5.65 9.52
C THR A 44 6.01 5.82 10.09
N SER A 45 5.86 6.73 11.07
CA SER A 45 4.55 7.11 11.58
C SER A 45 3.78 7.90 10.52
N VAL A 46 2.60 7.41 10.16
CA VAL A 46 1.77 7.99 9.09
C VAL A 46 0.47 8.62 9.61
N GLY A 47 0.09 8.35 10.86
CA GLY A 47 -1.15 8.87 11.40
C GLY A 47 -1.42 8.46 12.84
N LYS A 48 -2.48 9.05 13.40
CA LYS A 48 -3.00 8.75 14.74
C LYS A 48 -4.51 8.56 14.70
N GLY A 49 -5.04 7.90 15.71
CA GLY A 49 -6.48 7.64 15.86
C GLY A 49 -6.84 6.17 15.62
N LYS A 50 -7.99 5.74 16.13
CA LYS A 50 -8.44 4.33 16.03
C LYS A 50 -8.57 3.86 14.57
N THR A 51 -8.86 4.80 13.67
CA THR A 51 -8.96 4.57 12.22
C THR A 51 -7.93 5.42 11.48
N PHE A 52 -7.41 4.90 10.38
CA PHE A 52 -6.56 5.61 9.43
C PHE A 52 -7.14 5.46 8.03
N THR A 53 -7.53 6.58 7.43
CA THR A 53 -8.20 6.62 6.13
C THR A 53 -7.27 7.26 5.10
N ILE A 54 -7.10 6.54 3.99
CA ILE A 54 -6.46 7.06 2.79
C ILE A 54 -7.59 7.38 1.81
N SER A 55 -7.92 8.67 1.66
CA SER A 55 -9.10 9.11 0.89
C SER A 55 -8.91 9.02 -0.62
N LYS A 56 -7.66 9.06 -1.10
CA LYS A 56 -7.30 8.92 -2.51
C LYS A 56 -6.02 8.09 -2.60
N VAL A 57 -6.20 6.78 -2.69
CA VAL A 57 -5.12 5.79 -2.71
C VAL A 57 -4.21 6.03 -3.94
N ARG A 58 -2.90 5.92 -3.74
CA ARG A 58 -1.86 5.99 -4.77
C ARG A 58 -0.99 4.74 -4.73
N SER A 59 -0.27 4.46 -5.82
CA SER A 59 0.72 3.37 -5.83
C SER A 59 1.72 3.44 -4.69
N GLU A 60 2.13 4.65 -4.30
CA GLU A 60 3.10 4.90 -3.22
C GLU A 60 2.58 4.56 -1.82
N ASP A 61 1.26 4.45 -1.65
CA ASP A 61 0.66 4.05 -0.38
C ASP A 61 0.84 2.55 -0.10
N SER A 62 1.30 1.77 -1.09
CA SER A 62 1.60 0.36 -0.91
C SER A 62 2.68 0.14 0.16
N GLY A 63 2.44 -0.81 1.06
CA GLY A 63 3.37 -1.07 2.15
C GLY A 63 2.82 -1.97 3.24
N GLU A 64 3.62 -2.15 4.28
CA GLU A 64 3.23 -2.91 5.46
C GLU A 64 2.75 -1.96 6.56
N TYR A 65 1.47 -2.05 6.92
CA TYR A 65 0.87 -1.20 7.93
C TYR A 65 0.82 -1.91 9.28
N LYS A 66 1.16 -1.19 10.35
CA LYS A 66 1.02 -1.62 11.75
C LYS A 66 0.31 -0.54 12.56
N CYS A 67 -0.44 -0.95 13.57
CA CYS A 67 -0.95 -0.02 14.58
C CYS A 67 -0.33 -0.34 15.95
N MET A 68 0.00 0.72 16.68
CA MET A 68 0.40 0.66 18.08
C MET A 68 -0.71 1.26 18.93
N CYS A 69 -1.19 0.50 19.91
CA CYS A 69 -2.13 0.97 20.93
C CYS A 69 -1.38 1.20 22.24
N SER A 70 -1.70 2.26 22.98
CA SER A 70 -1.18 2.50 24.34
C SER A 70 -2.28 2.94 25.31
N ASN A 71 -2.20 2.46 26.55
CA ASN A 71 -2.90 2.98 27.72
C ASN A 71 -1.86 3.30 28.82
N GLU A 72 -2.32 3.69 30.01
CA GLU A 72 -1.44 4.01 31.16
C GLU A 72 -0.57 2.82 31.64
N VAL A 73 -0.97 1.58 31.33
CA VAL A 73 -0.27 0.36 31.77
C VAL A 73 0.85 0.01 30.81
N GLY A 74 0.67 0.26 29.50
CA GLY A 74 1.67 -0.03 28.49
C GLY A 74 1.14 0.07 27.06
N HIS A 75 1.91 -0.51 26.13
CA HIS A 75 1.59 -0.48 24.70
C HIS A 75 1.82 -1.82 24.02
N GLN A 76 1.14 -2.03 22.90
CA GLN A 76 1.30 -3.24 22.08
C GLN A 76 1.09 -2.90 20.59
N ASN A 77 1.90 -3.53 19.75
CA ASN A 77 1.78 -3.45 18.30
C ASN A 77 0.92 -4.59 17.75
N SER A 78 0.19 -4.31 16.67
CA SER A 78 -0.44 -5.33 15.84
C SER A 78 0.59 -6.12 15.02
N THR A 79 0.15 -7.23 14.45
CA THR A 79 0.80 -7.83 13.28
C THR A 79 0.74 -6.85 12.09
N SER A 80 1.70 -6.95 11.17
CA SER A 80 1.65 -6.21 9.90
C SER A 80 0.46 -6.66 9.06
N VAL A 81 -0.15 -5.72 8.33
CA VAL A 81 -1.03 -6.01 7.19
C VAL A 81 -0.49 -5.34 5.94
N THR A 82 -0.42 -6.08 4.84
CA THR A 82 0.07 -5.56 3.56
C THR A 82 -1.05 -4.85 2.80
N LEU A 83 -0.84 -3.59 2.47
CA LEU A 83 -1.66 -2.85 1.54
C LEU A 83 -1.01 -2.94 0.15
N ASN A 84 -1.59 -3.75 -0.75
CA ASN A 84 -1.12 -3.91 -2.13
C ASN A 84 -2.04 -3.11 -3.08
N VAL A 85 -1.61 -1.92 -3.48
CA VAL A 85 -2.43 -1.04 -4.34
C VAL A 85 -2.40 -1.51 -5.78
N LEU A 86 -3.58 -1.81 -6.33
CA LEU A 86 -3.77 -2.16 -7.73
C LEU A 86 -3.96 -0.90 -8.57
N TYR A 87 -3.33 -0.85 -9.74
CA TYR A 87 -3.44 0.29 -10.64
C TYR A 87 -3.19 -0.12 -12.10
N PRO A 88 -3.88 0.53 -13.05
CA PRO A 88 -3.73 0.23 -14.47
C PRO A 88 -2.35 0.65 -14.99
N PRO A 89 -1.95 0.18 -16.19
CA PRO A 89 -0.69 0.59 -16.80
C PRO A 89 -0.58 2.10 -16.98
N LYS A 90 0.51 2.67 -16.47
CA LYS A 90 0.91 4.07 -16.61
C LYS A 90 2.34 4.18 -17.11
N ASN A 91 2.76 5.40 -17.47
CA ASN A 91 4.09 5.68 -18.01
C ASN A 91 4.45 4.81 -19.24
N ILE A 92 3.46 4.57 -20.11
CA ILE A 92 3.62 3.72 -21.31
C ILE A 92 4.64 4.36 -22.26
N SER A 93 5.65 3.59 -22.65
CA SER A 93 6.72 4.04 -23.54
C SER A 93 7.09 2.94 -24.53
N VAL A 94 7.39 3.33 -25.77
CA VAL A 94 7.84 2.43 -26.84
C VAL A 94 9.28 2.75 -27.20
N PHE A 95 10.12 1.72 -27.23
CA PHE A 95 11.52 1.83 -27.61
C PHE A 95 11.79 1.01 -28.86
N ILE A 96 12.63 1.56 -29.72
CA ILE A 96 13.15 0.86 -30.89
C ILE A 96 14.55 0.38 -30.54
N SER A 97 14.77 -0.92 -30.67
CA SER A 97 16.10 -1.49 -30.63
C SER A 97 16.55 -1.81 -32.06
N SER A 98 17.63 -1.15 -32.48
CA SER A 98 18.36 -1.38 -33.73
C SER A 98 19.84 -1.36 -33.43
N SER A 99 20.62 -2.22 -34.08
CA SER A 99 22.08 -2.25 -33.95
C SER A 99 22.81 -1.24 -34.86
N GLY A 100 22.08 -0.39 -35.60
CA GLY A 100 22.65 0.58 -36.55
C GLY A 100 21.62 1.51 -37.18
N GLU A 101 22.03 2.22 -38.23
CA GLU A 101 21.17 3.11 -39.02
C GLU A 101 20.00 2.33 -39.63
N ILE A 102 18.77 2.84 -39.44
CA ILE A 102 17.55 2.20 -39.91
C ILE A 102 17.29 2.67 -41.35
N VAL A 103 17.42 1.76 -42.31
CA VAL A 103 17.16 2.00 -43.74
C VAL A 103 15.99 1.16 -44.25
N GLU A 104 15.46 1.48 -45.43
CA GLU A 104 14.37 0.71 -46.05
C GLU A 104 14.74 -0.78 -46.16
N GLY A 105 13.80 -1.65 -45.76
CA GLY A 105 14.01 -3.10 -45.66
C GLY A 105 14.65 -3.59 -44.36
N SER A 106 15.07 -2.68 -43.46
CA SER A 106 15.60 -3.07 -42.14
C SER A 106 14.49 -3.64 -41.24
N SER A 107 14.85 -4.66 -40.45
CA SER A 107 14.00 -5.16 -39.37
C SER A 107 14.35 -4.44 -38.07
N VAL A 108 13.32 -4.01 -37.34
CA VAL A 108 13.47 -3.37 -36.02
C VAL A 108 12.66 -4.14 -35.00
N THR A 109 13.12 -4.12 -33.75
CA THR A 109 12.36 -4.66 -32.62
C THR A 109 11.79 -3.52 -31.81
N LEU A 110 10.46 -3.46 -31.72
CA LEU A 110 9.74 -2.54 -30.85
C LEU A 110 9.48 -3.18 -29.50
N THR A 111 9.79 -2.47 -28.43
CA THR A 111 9.53 -2.89 -27.05
C THR A 111 8.62 -1.88 -26.38
N CYS A 112 7.47 -2.33 -25.89
CA CYS A 112 6.55 -1.52 -25.10
C CYS A 112 6.80 -1.81 -23.62
N ILE A 113 6.98 -0.76 -22.82
CA ILE A 113 7.08 -0.85 -21.37
C ILE A 113 6.02 0.01 -20.71
N SER A 114 5.58 -0.40 -19.54
CA SER A 114 4.62 0.32 -18.70
C SER A 114 4.80 -0.07 -17.24
N ASP A 115 4.40 0.81 -16.35
CA ASP A 115 4.34 0.56 -14.91
C ASP A 115 2.91 0.19 -14.52
N SER A 116 2.70 -0.99 -13.93
CA SER A 116 1.36 -1.50 -13.58
C SER A 116 1.41 -2.48 -12.41
N ASN A 117 0.30 -2.60 -11.67
CA ASN A 117 0.11 -3.66 -10.69
C ASN A 117 -1.31 -4.24 -10.79
N PRO A 118 -1.48 -5.51 -11.21
CA PRO A 118 -0.43 -6.48 -11.55
C PRO A 118 0.33 -6.14 -12.86
N PRO A 119 1.43 -6.85 -13.18
CA PRO A 119 2.14 -6.70 -14.44
C PRO A 119 1.23 -6.90 -15.67
N VAL A 120 1.51 -6.19 -16.76
CA VAL A 120 0.73 -6.29 -18.00
C VAL A 120 0.87 -7.65 -18.66
N GLU A 121 -0.26 -8.24 -19.06
CA GLU A 121 -0.31 -9.54 -19.74
C GLU A 121 -0.49 -9.44 -21.26
N THR A 122 -1.09 -8.36 -21.76
CA THR A 122 -1.45 -8.21 -23.19
C THR A 122 -0.91 -6.91 -23.77
N TYR A 123 -0.21 -7.03 -24.90
CA TYR A 123 0.27 -5.90 -25.72
C TYR A 123 -0.37 -5.98 -27.10
N THR A 124 -0.87 -4.86 -27.60
CA THR A 124 -1.39 -4.70 -28.97
C THR A 124 -0.58 -3.64 -29.69
N TRP A 125 -0.11 -3.98 -30.90
CA TRP A 125 0.76 -3.18 -31.76
C TRP A 125 0.06 -2.81 -33.06
#